data_AF-A0A7W0Z0Z4-F1
#
_entry.id   AF-A0A7W0Z0Z4-F1
#
_cell.length_a   1.000
_cell.length_b   1.000
_cell.length_c   1.000
_cell.angle_alpha   90.00
_cell.angle_beta   90.00
_cell.angle_gamma   90.00
#
_symmetry.space_group_name_H-M   'P 1'
#
loop_
_entity.id
_entity.type
_entity.pdbx_description
1 polymer ?
#
loop_
_entity_poly.entity_id
_entity_poly.type
_entity_poly.pdbx_seq_one_letter_code
_entity_poly.pdbx_strand_id
1 'polypeptide(L)'
;MPAATLSTATTADAHRAFDAALGRIDATIRHHFRRWPRGHREEAFAEARAYTWAAWHGLLRRGKDPVAVGIIGIVANACRAVKNGRAVGSCRTVGRGAMDVHHPRARLATGLRVVSIEELDGAPPGAWRDWLAADQRYGPADEAAFRLDFATWLAGLPARKRRVAGLLAEGLGTGEVARQIGVTPAAISQAREWLSRSWGQFQGEAGLAH
;
A
#
# COMPACT_ATOMS: atom_id res chain seq x y z
N MET A 1 16.16 -33.25 -12.75
CA MET A 1 14.82 -33.87 -12.91
C MET A 1 14.05 -33.05 -13.94
N PRO A 2 13.73 -33.59 -15.13
CA PRO A 2 13.03 -32.83 -16.15
C PRO A 2 11.61 -32.51 -15.66
N ALA A 3 11.21 -31.25 -15.79
CA ALA A 3 9.83 -30.85 -15.53
C ALA A 3 8.96 -31.49 -16.61
N ALA A 4 8.16 -32.50 -16.25
CA ALA A 4 7.15 -33.05 -17.15
C ALA A 4 6.18 -31.93 -17.52
N THR A 5 6.34 -31.40 -18.73
CA THR A 5 5.41 -30.45 -19.33
C THR A 5 4.11 -31.20 -19.58
N LEU A 6 3.02 -30.76 -18.94
CA LEU A 6 1.70 -31.32 -19.22
C LEU A 6 1.35 -31.03 -20.68
N SER A 7 0.75 -32.01 -21.36
CA SER A 7 0.23 -31.83 -22.71
C SER A 7 -0.84 -30.73 -22.71
N THR A 8 -0.94 -29.96 -23.80
CA THR A 8 -1.88 -28.84 -23.96
C THR A 8 -3.34 -29.25 -23.71
N ALA A 9 -3.71 -30.47 -24.10
CA ALA A 9 -5.03 -31.04 -23.81
C ALA A 9 -5.28 -31.21 -22.29
N THR A 10 -4.27 -31.71 -21.58
CA THR A 10 -4.32 -31.91 -20.12
C THR A 10 -4.35 -30.57 -19.35
N THR A 11 -3.69 -29.53 -19.86
CA THR A 11 -3.79 -28.18 -19.29
C THR A 11 -5.18 -27.58 -19.48
N ALA A 12 -5.81 -27.78 -20.64
CA ALA A 12 -7.18 -27.31 -20.89
C ALA A 12 -8.21 -28.01 -20.00
N ASP A 13 -8.07 -29.33 -19.79
CA ASP A 13 -8.89 -30.08 -18.84
C ASP A 13 -8.69 -29.60 -17.40
N ALA A 14 -7.43 -29.33 -17.01
CA ALA A 14 -7.10 -28.79 -15.70
C ALA A 14 -7.76 -27.42 -15.45
N HIS A 15 -7.75 -26.53 -16.46
CA HIS A 15 -8.43 -25.24 -16.39
C HIS A 15 -9.94 -25.43 -16.24
N ARG A 16 -10.59 -26.25 -17.07
CA ARG A 16 -12.04 -26.51 -16.96
C ARG A 16 -12.46 -27.03 -15.59
N ALA A 17 -11.70 -27.97 -15.03
CA ALA A 17 -11.96 -28.52 -13.72
C ALA A 17 -11.79 -27.47 -12.60
N PHE A 18 -10.79 -26.59 -12.74
CA PHE A 18 -10.57 -25.48 -11.81
C PHE A 18 -11.69 -24.42 -11.91
N ASP A 19 -12.11 -24.07 -13.12
CA ASP A 19 -13.19 -23.13 -13.38
C ASP A 19 -14.51 -23.62 -12.78
N ALA A 20 -14.81 -24.92 -12.93
CA ALA A 20 -15.97 -25.54 -12.29
C ALA A 20 -15.92 -25.46 -10.75
N ALA A 21 -14.73 -25.43 -10.16
CA ALA A 21 -14.52 -25.28 -8.72
C ALA A 21 -14.47 -23.81 -8.24
N LEU A 22 -14.40 -22.84 -9.16
CA LEU A 22 -14.07 -21.44 -8.86
C LEU A 22 -15.04 -20.78 -7.88
N GLY A 23 -16.34 -21.05 -8.01
CA GLY A 23 -17.35 -20.51 -7.08
C GLY A 23 -17.11 -20.91 -5.62
N ARG A 24 -16.71 -22.18 -5.39
CA ARG A 24 -16.39 -22.69 -4.03
C ARG A 24 -15.06 -22.15 -3.53
N ILE A 25 -14.07 -22.03 -4.43
CA ILE A 25 -12.77 -21.43 -4.13
C ILE A 25 -12.96 -19.99 -3.66
N ASP A 26 -13.64 -19.18 -4.46
CA ASP A 26 -13.88 -17.77 -4.19
C ASP A 26 -14.66 -17.53 -2.90
N ALA A 27 -15.72 -18.30 -2.67
CA ALA A 27 -16.51 -18.20 -1.44
C ALA A 27 -15.64 -18.48 -0.20
N THR A 28 -14.76 -19.48 -0.29
CA THR A 28 -13.85 -19.84 0.80
C THR A 28 -12.80 -18.75 1.02
N ILE A 29 -12.19 -18.22 -0.05
CA ILE A 29 -11.21 -17.11 0.04
C ILE A 29 -11.87 -15.88 0.68
N ARG A 30 -13.06 -15.46 0.21
CA ARG A 30 -13.81 -14.33 0.79
C ARG A 30 -14.07 -14.54 2.27
N HIS A 31 -14.44 -15.76 2.68
CA HIS A 31 -14.65 -16.07 4.08
C HIS A 31 -13.37 -15.90 4.91
N HIS A 32 -12.21 -16.34 4.40
CA HIS A 32 -10.92 -16.25 5.10
C HIS A 32 -10.43 -14.81 5.32
N PHE A 33 -10.75 -13.89 4.40
CA PHE A 33 -10.31 -12.48 4.42
C PHE A 33 -11.43 -11.49 4.76
N ARG A 34 -12.61 -11.96 5.19
CA ARG A 34 -13.80 -11.12 5.47
C ARG A 34 -13.57 -9.99 6.49
N ARG A 35 -12.54 -10.10 7.34
CA ARG A 35 -12.21 -9.13 8.40
C ARG A 35 -11.11 -8.14 7.99
N TRP A 36 -10.53 -8.27 6.80
CA TRP A 36 -9.44 -7.41 6.34
C TRP A 36 -9.99 -6.13 5.68
N PRO A 37 -9.26 -4.99 5.76
CA PRO A 37 -9.63 -3.77 5.04
C PRO A 37 -9.75 -4.01 3.53
N ARG A 38 -10.61 -3.24 2.84
CA ARG A 38 -10.95 -3.47 1.43
C ARG A 38 -9.72 -3.49 0.51
N GLY A 39 -8.80 -2.52 0.64
CA GLY A 39 -7.58 -2.46 -0.18
C GLY A 39 -6.72 -3.72 -0.10
N HIS A 40 -6.39 -4.16 1.12
CA HIS A 40 -5.61 -5.38 1.34
C HIS A 40 -6.36 -6.67 0.97
N ARG A 41 -7.71 -6.64 0.95
CA ARG A 41 -8.53 -7.81 0.67
C ARG A 41 -8.49 -8.20 -0.80
N GLU A 42 -8.50 -7.23 -1.71
CA GLU A 42 -8.52 -7.50 -3.16
C GLU A 42 -7.21 -8.14 -3.62
N GLU A 43 -6.06 -7.61 -3.15
CA GLU A 43 -4.75 -8.22 -3.38
C GLU A 43 -4.64 -9.61 -2.77
N ALA A 44 -4.99 -9.77 -1.48
CA ALA A 44 -4.96 -11.07 -0.81
C ALA A 44 -5.88 -12.10 -1.48
N PHE A 45 -7.00 -11.65 -2.06
CA PHE A 45 -7.92 -12.49 -2.79
C PHE A 45 -7.31 -13.01 -4.10
N ALA A 46 -6.75 -12.11 -4.91
CA ALA A 46 -6.07 -12.47 -6.16
C ALA A 46 -4.89 -13.41 -5.89
N GLU A 47 -4.09 -13.09 -4.87
CA GLU A 47 -2.93 -13.87 -4.46
C GLU A 47 -3.31 -15.28 -3.98
N ALA A 48 -4.35 -15.40 -3.15
CA ALA A 48 -4.84 -16.70 -2.69
C ALA A 48 -5.40 -17.54 -3.83
N ARG A 49 -6.07 -16.93 -4.82
CA ARG A 49 -6.56 -17.63 -6.01
C ARG A 49 -5.39 -18.16 -6.85
N ALA A 50 -4.36 -17.33 -7.07
CA ALA A 50 -3.14 -17.75 -7.77
C ALA A 50 -2.44 -18.92 -7.04
N TYR A 51 -2.32 -18.85 -5.71
CA TYR A 51 -1.72 -19.94 -4.92
C TYR A 51 -2.53 -21.24 -5.00
N THR A 52 -3.85 -21.12 -5.02
CA THR A 52 -4.77 -22.25 -5.16
C THR A 52 -4.55 -22.92 -6.52
N TRP A 53 -4.46 -22.14 -7.61
CA TRP A 53 -4.14 -22.66 -8.95
C TRP A 53 -2.76 -23.33 -8.99
N ALA A 54 -1.72 -22.71 -8.43
CA ALA A 54 -0.37 -23.28 -8.40
C ALA A 54 -0.32 -24.61 -7.63
N ALA A 55 -1.05 -24.71 -6.52
CA ALA A 55 -1.18 -25.94 -5.74
C ALA A 55 -1.98 -27.01 -6.51
N TRP A 56 -3.07 -26.63 -7.16
CA TRP A 56 -3.90 -27.49 -8.00
C TRP A 56 -3.08 -28.13 -9.13
N HIS A 57 -2.38 -27.30 -9.90
CA HIS A 57 -1.49 -27.75 -10.96
C HIS A 57 -0.35 -28.64 -10.41
N GLY A 58 0.19 -28.30 -9.25
CA GLY A 58 1.20 -29.12 -8.55
C GLY A 58 0.70 -30.51 -8.14
N LEU A 59 -0.59 -30.67 -7.82
CA LEU A 59 -1.22 -31.96 -7.53
C LEU A 59 -1.41 -32.79 -8.80
N LEU A 60 -1.92 -32.17 -9.87
CA LEU A 60 -2.09 -32.83 -11.17
C LEU A 60 -0.76 -33.36 -11.71
N ARG A 61 0.32 -32.57 -11.62
CA ARG A 61 1.68 -33.03 -12.00
C ARG A 61 2.20 -34.21 -11.19
N ARG A 62 1.67 -34.42 -9.98
CA ARG A 62 1.99 -35.58 -9.12
C ARG A 62 1.01 -36.74 -9.34
N GLY A 63 0.12 -36.65 -10.33
CA GLY A 63 -0.92 -37.64 -10.59
C GLY A 63 -2.03 -37.69 -9.54
N LYS A 64 -2.19 -36.63 -8.71
CA LYS A 64 -3.23 -36.56 -7.69
C LYS A 64 -4.40 -35.71 -8.19
N ASP A 65 -5.62 -36.20 -8.01
CA ASP A 65 -6.83 -35.42 -8.26
C ASP A 65 -7.05 -34.36 -7.16
N PRO A 66 -7.03 -33.06 -7.50
CA PRO A 66 -7.29 -31.97 -6.56
C PRO A 66 -8.69 -32.00 -5.94
N VAL A 67 -9.69 -32.51 -6.67
CA VAL A 67 -11.07 -32.60 -6.16
C VAL A 67 -11.15 -33.65 -5.07
N ALA A 68 -10.57 -34.84 -5.29
CA ALA A 68 -10.45 -35.89 -4.29
C ALA A 68 -9.60 -35.48 -3.06
N VAL A 69 -8.54 -34.69 -3.26
CA VAL A 69 -7.71 -34.14 -2.17
C VAL A 69 -8.50 -33.15 -1.30
N GLY A 70 -9.54 -32.51 -1.85
CA GLY A 70 -10.43 -31.61 -1.15
C GLY A 70 -10.11 -30.14 -1.42
N ILE A 71 -11.01 -29.51 -2.18
CA ILE A 71 -10.91 -28.10 -2.62
C ILE A 71 -10.71 -27.15 -1.43
N ILE A 72 -11.50 -27.31 -0.37
CA ILE A 72 -11.45 -26.43 0.81
C ILE A 72 -10.08 -26.48 1.49
N GLY A 73 -9.48 -27.67 1.59
CA GLY A 73 -8.16 -27.84 2.23
C GLY A 73 -7.04 -27.15 1.43
N ILE A 74 -7.10 -27.25 0.10
CA ILE A 74 -6.16 -26.58 -0.81
C ILE A 74 -6.27 -25.06 -0.63
N VAL A 75 -7.49 -24.52 -0.64
CA VAL A 75 -7.74 -23.08 -0.48
C VAL A 75 -7.34 -22.60 0.90
N ALA A 76 -7.66 -23.34 1.97
CA ALA A 76 -7.27 -22.97 3.33
C ALA A 76 -5.75 -22.88 3.48
N ASN A 77 -5.01 -23.79 2.84
CA ASN A 77 -3.55 -23.74 2.82
C ASN A 77 -3.00 -22.54 2.02
N ALA A 78 -3.61 -22.22 0.88
CA ALA A 78 -3.30 -21.02 0.11
C ALA A 78 -3.53 -19.74 0.92
N CYS A 79 -4.71 -19.59 1.52
CA CYS A 79 -5.03 -18.46 2.40
C CYS A 79 -4.05 -18.34 3.58
N ARG A 80 -3.63 -19.46 4.18
CA ARG A 80 -2.62 -19.45 5.25
C ARG A 80 -1.25 -18.98 4.74
N ALA A 81 -0.86 -19.37 3.52
CA ALA A 81 0.38 -18.91 2.92
C ALA A 81 0.38 -17.38 2.73
N VAL A 82 -0.71 -16.82 2.21
CA VAL A 82 -0.88 -15.36 2.03
C VAL A 82 -0.89 -14.62 3.37
N LYS A 83 -1.60 -15.12 4.38
CA LYS A 83 -1.58 -14.54 5.74
C LYS A 83 -0.19 -14.54 6.37
N ASN A 84 0.67 -15.47 5.97
CA ASN A 84 2.07 -15.55 6.39
C ASN A 84 3.03 -14.75 5.47
N GLY A 85 2.50 -13.86 4.62
CA GLY A 85 3.30 -12.98 3.75
C GLY A 85 3.92 -13.67 2.53
N ARG A 86 3.40 -14.83 2.11
CA ARG A 86 3.88 -15.53 0.90
C ARG A 86 3.06 -15.10 -0.32
N ALA A 87 3.72 -14.87 -1.45
CA ALA A 87 3.10 -14.59 -2.76
C ALA A 87 3.53 -15.62 -3.81
N VAL A 88 2.76 -15.79 -4.87
CA VAL A 88 3.03 -16.64 -6.04
C VAL A 88 3.98 -15.86 -6.93
N GLY A 89 5.05 -16.52 -7.37
CA GLY A 89 6.11 -15.84 -8.12
C GLY A 89 7.04 -14.98 -7.26
N SER A 90 6.69 -14.68 -5.99
CA SER A 90 7.70 -14.29 -5.01
C SER A 90 8.54 -15.51 -4.72
N CYS A 91 9.74 -15.50 -5.28
CA CYS A 91 10.56 -16.68 -5.33
C CYS A 91 10.79 -17.23 -3.92
N ARG A 92 10.31 -18.46 -3.66
CA ARG A 92 10.74 -19.27 -2.51
C ARG A 92 12.23 -19.60 -2.72
N THR A 93 13.09 -18.64 -2.40
CA THR A 93 14.55 -18.80 -2.29
C THR A 93 15.21 -19.50 -3.50
N VAL A 94 15.19 -18.86 -4.67
CA VAL A 94 16.20 -19.04 -5.73
C VAL A 94 16.19 -17.80 -6.65
N GLY A 95 17.10 -16.85 -6.39
CA GLY A 95 17.35 -15.72 -7.29
C GLY A 95 16.43 -14.50 -7.09
N ARG A 96 17.05 -13.32 -7.16
CA ARG A 96 16.53 -11.94 -6.99
C ARG A 96 15.96 -11.54 -5.63
N GLY A 97 15.29 -12.41 -4.88
CA GLY A 97 14.78 -12.06 -3.54
C GLY A 97 15.88 -11.75 -2.51
N ALA A 98 17.08 -12.33 -2.65
CA ALA A 98 18.25 -11.99 -1.82
C ALA A 98 18.99 -10.73 -2.30
N MET A 99 18.68 -10.24 -3.51
CA MET A 99 19.21 -8.99 -4.07
C MET A 99 18.25 -7.81 -3.83
N ASP A 100 17.02 -8.09 -3.39
CA ASP A 100 16.06 -7.07 -3.00
C ASP A 100 16.46 -6.51 -1.63
N VAL A 101 16.75 -5.20 -1.61
CA VAL A 101 17.16 -4.44 -0.42
C VAL A 101 16.09 -4.46 0.67
N HIS A 102 14.81 -4.63 0.30
CA HIS A 102 13.71 -4.69 1.26
C HIS A 102 13.51 -6.09 1.85
N HIS A 103 14.16 -7.13 1.32
CA HIS A 103 13.96 -8.50 1.78
C HIS A 103 14.65 -8.75 3.15
N PRO A 104 13.96 -9.33 4.16
CA PRO A 104 14.51 -9.53 5.51
C PRO A 104 15.83 -10.32 5.56
N ARG A 105 16.00 -11.34 4.70
CA ARG A 105 17.26 -12.11 4.64
C ARG A 105 18.40 -11.37 3.96
N ALA A 106 18.10 -10.48 3.00
CA ALA A 106 19.13 -9.65 2.38
C ALA A 106 19.69 -8.70 3.44
N ARG A 107 18.80 -8.03 4.19
CA ARG A 107 19.14 -7.15 5.32
C ARG A 107 19.98 -7.84 6.41
N LEU A 108 19.63 -9.07 6.78
CA LEU A 108 20.41 -9.86 7.75
C LEU A 108 21.78 -10.30 7.22
N ALA A 109 21.88 -10.67 5.94
CA ALA A 109 23.13 -11.16 5.35
C ALA A 109 24.13 -10.04 5.04
N THR A 110 23.67 -8.86 4.66
CA THR A 110 24.52 -7.72 4.26
C THR A 110 24.63 -6.64 5.34
N GLY A 111 23.82 -6.71 6.39
CA GLY A 111 23.72 -5.65 7.40
C GLY A 111 22.96 -4.40 6.94
N LEU A 112 22.27 -4.47 5.79
CA LEU A 112 21.48 -3.35 5.27
C LEU A 112 20.33 -3.00 6.23
N ARG A 113 20.34 -1.75 6.70
CA ARG A 113 19.24 -1.16 7.47
C ARG A 113 18.40 -0.31 6.51
N VAL A 114 17.15 -0.71 6.29
CA VAL A 114 16.15 0.18 5.73
C VAL A 114 15.84 1.19 6.83
N VAL A 115 16.26 2.42 6.60
CA VAL A 115 15.89 3.58 7.42
C VAL A 115 14.75 4.29 6.71
N SER A 116 13.88 4.91 7.50
CA SER A 116 12.94 5.86 6.92
C SER A 116 13.73 7.06 6.40
N ILE A 117 13.24 7.76 5.39
CA ILE A 117 13.99 8.92 4.85
C ILE A 117 14.04 10.08 5.87
N GLU A 118 13.15 10.04 6.88
CA GLU A 118 13.17 10.86 8.09
C GLU A 118 14.31 10.50 9.05
N GLU A 119 14.73 9.22 9.12
CA GLU A 119 15.89 8.77 9.92
C GLU A 119 17.24 9.12 9.26
N LEU A 120 17.24 9.46 7.97
CA LEU A 120 18.42 9.86 7.22
C LEU A 120 18.58 11.40 7.34
N ASP A 121 18.90 11.87 8.55
CA ASP A 121 19.03 13.29 8.88
C ASP A 121 19.77 14.10 7.80
N GLY A 122 19.07 15.10 7.25
CA GLY A 122 19.51 15.92 6.12
C GLY A 122 18.38 16.41 5.21
N ALA A 123 17.11 16.10 5.52
CA ALA A 123 15.98 16.61 4.77
C ALA A 123 16.00 18.16 4.77
N PRO A 124 16.12 18.81 3.59
CA PRO A 124 16.14 20.27 3.52
C PRO A 124 14.83 20.85 4.07
N PRO A 125 14.83 22.07 4.63
CA PRO A 125 13.61 22.73 5.08
C PRO A 125 12.54 22.69 3.98
N GLY A 126 11.40 22.05 4.26
CA GLY A 126 10.32 21.88 3.29
C GLY A 126 10.18 20.50 2.65
N ALA A 127 11.00 19.50 3.02
CA ALA A 127 10.87 18.13 2.51
C ALA A 127 9.47 17.53 2.73
N TRP A 128 8.78 17.89 3.82
CA TRP A 128 7.38 17.53 4.10
C TRP A 128 6.39 17.89 2.96
N ARG A 129 6.74 18.87 2.10
CA ARG A 129 5.90 19.25 0.95
C ARG A 129 5.79 18.14 -0.09
N ASP A 130 6.85 17.35 -0.25
CA ASP A 130 6.84 16.19 -1.16
C ASP A 130 5.97 15.05 -0.60
N TRP A 131 5.82 14.97 0.73
CA TRP A 131 5.00 13.97 1.41
C TRP A 131 3.51 14.27 1.39
N LEU A 132 3.16 15.56 1.48
CA LEU A 132 1.76 16.00 1.47
C LEU A 132 1.06 15.70 0.13
N ALA A 133 1.85 15.49 -0.92
CA ALA A 133 1.40 15.23 -2.27
C ALA A 133 1.35 13.72 -2.60
N ALA A 134 2.08 12.89 -1.84
CA ALA A 134 2.26 11.45 -2.09
C ALA A 134 1.08 10.59 -1.59
N ASP A 135 -0.12 10.84 -2.12
CA ASP A 135 -1.30 10.00 -1.89
C ASP A 135 -1.66 9.25 -3.18
N GLN A 136 -1.57 7.91 -3.14
CA GLN A 136 -1.84 7.02 -4.29
C GLN A 136 -3.28 7.12 -4.84
N ARG A 137 -4.16 7.86 -4.16
CA ARG A 137 -5.52 8.15 -4.61
C ARG A 137 -5.59 9.20 -5.72
N TYR A 138 -4.55 10.02 -5.89
CA TYR A 138 -4.50 11.11 -6.85
C TYR A 138 -3.43 10.86 -7.92
N GLY A 139 -3.67 11.32 -9.15
CA GLY A 139 -2.74 11.11 -10.25
C GLY A 139 -1.51 12.03 -10.16
N PRO A 140 -0.42 11.74 -10.89
CA PRO A 140 0.77 12.60 -10.90
C PRO A 140 0.49 14.06 -11.31
N ALA A 141 -0.54 14.29 -12.11
CA ALA A 141 -0.97 15.63 -12.51
C ALA A 141 -1.62 16.41 -11.34
N ASP A 142 -2.50 15.75 -10.58
CA ASP A 142 -3.14 16.33 -9.39
C ASP A 142 -2.10 16.64 -8.32
N GLU A 143 -1.13 15.74 -8.17
CA GLU A 143 0.01 15.90 -7.25
C GLU A 143 0.85 17.13 -7.61
N ALA A 144 1.19 17.28 -8.90
CA ALA A 144 1.95 18.43 -9.38
C ALA A 144 1.16 19.74 -9.21
N ALA A 145 -0.14 19.74 -9.52
CA ALA A 145 -1.02 20.90 -9.33
C ALA A 145 -1.07 21.32 -7.87
N PHE A 146 -1.31 20.37 -6.96
CA PHE A 146 -1.32 20.64 -5.52
C PHE A 146 0.01 21.23 -5.04
N ARG A 147 1.16 20.69 -5.47
CA ARG A 147 2.48 21.20 -5.08
C ARG A 147 2.69 22.66 -5.50
N LEU A 148 2.31 23.00 -6.73
CA LEU A 148 2.42 24.36 -7.28
C LEU A 148 1.52 25.33 -6.52
N ASP A 149 0.26 24.96 -6.33
CA ASP A 149 -0.74 25.79 -5.65
C ASP A 149 -0.38 26.01 -4.19
N PHE A 150 -0.01 24.93 -3.50
CA PHE A 150 0.34 24.98 -2.09
C PHE A 150 1.61 25.79 -1.84
N ALA A 151 2.62 25.66 -2.70
CA ALA A 151 3.82 26.50 -2.62
C ALA A 151 3.50 27.99 -2.83
N THR A 152 2.66 28.30 -3.82
CA THR A 152 2.24 29.67 -4.15
C THR A 152 1.43 30.29 -3.01
N TRP A 153 0.45 29.56 -2.48
CA TRP A 153 -0.34 29.98 -1.32
C TRP A 153 0.53 30.25 -0.10
N LEU A 154 1.44 29.32 0.22
CA LEU A 154 2.31 29.44 1.38
C LEU A 154 3.27 30.63 1.26
N ALA A 155 3.74 30.95 0.05
CA ALA A 155 4.50 32.17 -0.24
C ALA A 155 3.66 33.45 -0.02
N GLY A 156 2.37 33.42 -0.30
CA GLY A 156 1.44 34.54 -0.06
C GLY A 156 1.11 34.81 1.41
N LEU A 157 1.39 33.87 2.32
CA LEU A 157 1.06 34.04 3.74
C LEU A 157 2.00 35.01 4.48
N PRO A 158 1.49 35.77 5.48
CA PRO A 158 2.33 36.52 6.42
C PRO A 158 3.36 35.62 7.10
N ALA A 159 4.58 36.12 7.33
CA ALA A 159 5.72 35.32 7.81
C ALA A 159 5.41 34.43 9.02
N ARG A 160 4.70 34.97 10.02
CA ARG A 160 4.31 34.22 11.22
C ARG A 160 3.30 33.10 10.93
N LYS A 161 2.32 33.35 10.05
CA LYS A 161 1.32 32.36 9.62
C LYS A 161 1.94 31.29 8.73
N ARG A 162 2.88 31.67 7.87
CA ARG A 162 3.69 30.75 7.06
C ARG A 162 4.48 29.78 7.94
N ARG A 163 5.11 30.27 9.01
CA ARG A 163 5.85 29.43 9.97
C ARG A 163 4.92 28.44 10.68
N VAL A 164 3.76 28.89 11.13
CA VAL A 164 2.73 28.03 11.76
C VAL A 164 2.23 26.97 10.77
N ALA A 165 1.94 27.35 9.53
CA ALA A 165 1.49 26.44 8.48
C ALA A 165 2.54 25.36 8.17
N GLY A 166 3.82 25.75 8.09
CA GLY A 166 4.92 24.80 7.88
C GLY A 166 5.03 23.77 9.00
N LEU A 167 5.06 24.20 10.26
CA LEU A 167 5.14 23.31 11.42
C LEU A 167 3.95 22.34 11.51
N LEU A 168 2.74 22.82 11.20
CA LEU A 168 1.55 21.96 11.18
C LEU A 168 1.59 20.94 10.04
N ALA A 169 2.12 21.34 8.89
CA ALA A 169 2.22 20.47 7.73
C ALA A 169 3.38 19.45 7.83
N GLU A 170 4.37 19.72 8.67
CA GLU A 170 5.36 18.74 9.15
C GLU A 170 4.75 17.67 10.09
N GLY A 171 3.47 17.81 10.47
CA GLY A 171 2.75 16.85 11.31
C GLY A 171 2.82 17.14 12.82
N LEU A 172 3.39 18.29 13.22
CA LEU A 172 3.48 18.65 14.63
C LEU A 172 2.10 18.97 15.22
N GLY A 173 1.87 18.50 16.45
CA GLY A 173 0.63 18.74 17.18
C GLY A 173 0.46 20.20 17.64
N THR A 174 -0.78 20.65 17.83
CA THR A 174 -1.13 22.02 18.23
C THR A 174 -0.32 22.54 19.43
N GLY A 175 -0.13 21.72 20.47
CA GLY A 175 0.64 22.11 21.67
C GLY A 175 2.14 22.26 21.40
N GLU A 176 2.70 21.45 20.51
CA GLU A 176 4.10 21.52 20.13
C GLU A 176 4.39 22.76 19.28
N VAL A 177 3.53 23.04 18.30
CA VAL A 177 3.60 24.27 17.51
C VAL A 177 3.44 25.50 18.40
N ALA A 178 2.50 25.48 19.36
CA ALA A 178 2.28 26.58 20.29
C ALA A 178 3.55 26.91 21.09
N ARG A 179 4.24 25.87 21.60
CA ARG A 179 5.51 25.99 22.30
C ARG A 179 6.62 26.57 21.42
N GLN A 180 6.78 26.10 20.18
CA GLN A 180 7.82 26.59 19.25
C GLN A 180 7.59 28.03 18.76
N ILE A 181 6.33 28.46 18.68
CA ILE A 181 5.93 29.80 18.24
C ILE A 181 5.83 30.78 19.42
N GLY A 182 5.77 30.28 20.66
CA GLY A 182 5.62 31.11 21.87
C GLY A 182 4.20 31.67 22.03
N VAL A 183 3.18 30.87 21.74
CA VAL A 183 1.76 31.25 21.85
C VAL A 183 0.95 30.19 22.59
N THR A 184 -0.31 30.50 22.89
CA THR A 184 -1.22 29.53 23.48
C THR A 184 -1.70 28.50 22.45
N PRO A 185 -2.04 27.26 22.87
CA PRO A 185 -2.65 26.27 21.98
C PRO A 185 -3.94 26.78 21.32
N ALA A 186 -4.74 27.57 22.04
CA ALA A 186 -5.95 28.19 21.49
C ALA A 186 -5.65 29.13 20.30
N ALA A 187 -4.57 29.91 20.36
CA ALA A 187 -4.15 30.75 19.25
C ALA A 187 -3.71 29.93 18.02
N ILE A 188 -3.14 28.73 18.21
CA ILE A 188 -2.83 27.81 17.11
C ILE A 188 -4.11 27.21 16.52
N SER A 189 -5.11 26.84 17.34
CA SER A 189 -6.41 26.38 16.84
C SER A 189 -7.09 27.43 15.96
N GLN A 190 -7.13 28.69 16.42
CA GLN A 190 -7.64 29.81 15.61
C GLN A 190 -6.81 30.03 14.34
N ALA A 191 -5.49 29.83 14.42
CA ALA A 191 -4.63 29.90 13.24
C ALA A 191 -4.94 28.79 12.23
N ARG A 192 -5.27 27.55 12.67
CA ARG A 192 -5.67 26.45 11.77
C ARG A 192 -6.95 26.79 11.01
N GLU A 193 -7.97 27.30 11.70
CA GLU A 193 -9.22 27.72 11.06
C GLU A 193 -9.00 28.84 10.04
N TRP A 194 -8.17 29.83 10.40
CA TRP A 194 -7.82 30.90 9.48
C TRP A 194 -7.04 30.39 8.26
N LEU A 195 -6.07 29.49 8.46
CA LEU A 195 -5.29 28.89 7.37
C LEU A 195 -6.18 28.05 6.43
N SER A 196 -7.10 27.27 7.00
CA SER A 196 -8.10 26.51 6.22
C SER A 196 -8.96 27.42 5.35
N ARG A 197 -9.50 28.50 5.91
CA ARG A 197 -10.27 29.51 5.15
C ARG A 197 -9.43 30.19 4.08
N SER A 198 -8.19 30.54 4.40
CA SER A 198 -7.27 31.18 3.45
C SER A 198 -6.93 30.25 2.28
N TRP A 199 -6.78 28.95 2.53
CA TRP A 199 -6.58 27.96 1.47
C TRP A 199 -7.80 27.82 0.58
N GLY A 200 -9.01 27.72 1.15
CA GLY A 200 -10.25 27.66 0.37
C GLY A 200 -10.47 28.92 -0.50
N GLN A 201 -10.12 30.10 0.01
CA GLN A 201 -10.13 31.35 -0.78
C GLN A 201 -9.12 31.30 -1.94
N PHE A 202 -7.93 30.73 -1.71
CA PHE A 202 -6.89 30.62 -2.73
C PHE A 202 -7.28 29.65 -3.85
N GLN A 203 -7.95 28.54 -3.52
CA GLN A 203 -8.45 27.55 -4.47
C GLN A 203 -9.72 28.01 -5.22
N GLY A 204 -10.21 29.23 -4.96
CA GLY A 204 -11.40 29.77 -5.64
C GLY A 204 -12.74 29.23 -5.10
N GLU A 205 -12.76 28.47 -4.00
CA GLU A 205 -13.99 27.96 -3.38
C GLU A 205 -14.87 29.08 -2.78
N ALA A 206 -14.36 30.31 -2.70
CA ALA A 206 -15.13 31.49 -2.29
C ALA A 206 -16.00 32.10 -3.42
N GLY A 207 -16.00 31.53 -4.63
CA GLY A 207 -16.79 32.01 -5.78
C GLY A 207 -18.04 31.20 -6.15
N LEU A 208 -18.31 30.07 -5.48
CA LEU A 208 -19.44 29.17 -5.79
C LEU A 208 -20.47 29.09 -4.65
N ALA A 209 -20.73 30.22 -4.00
CA ALA A 209 -21.92 30.43 -3.19
C ALA A 209 -22.74 31.56 -3.83
N HIS A 210 -23.45 31.23 -4.91
CA HIS A 210 -24.61 32.00 -5.36
C HIS A 210 -25.63 31.11 -6.07
#